data_AF-E3QUR5-F1
#
_entry.id   AF-E3QUR5-F1
#
_cell.length_a   1.000
_cell.length_b   1.000
_cell.length_c   1.000
_cell.angle_alpha   90.00
_cell.angle_beta   90.00
_cell.angle_gamma   90.00
#
_symmetry.space_group_name_H-M   'P 1'
#
loop_
_entity.id
_entity.type
_entity.pdbx_description
1 polymer ?
#
loop_
_entity_poly.entity_id
_entity_poly.type
_entity_poly.pdbx_seq_one_letter_code
_entity_poly.pdbx_strand_id
1 'polypeptide(L)'
;MIARTNNGFMTDNLMRLYHDVMEGALSCWLTEQNCPYLPLAKAAKPPSLTDTPSHAFTSAPTNLPNRIFKRVVKLDKSLGSLGIKPLSSLEDKKATKALHLAIMAFTAQWAQGSQRSQERYQQGKMFGEDLISSDFGEEFDTTLQVSFWHQARRCLDDCAGIGSFKVALAELIFGLTQKHTKEPEWDEYELDQSMPGQSEEMGGEGSFTASRVQRVLDEDGYSIYLERAARRLHVLKYQCESFERKQKKSKEKQQAGEDENTEEKATMKMVYWMAIMFDTLSAAIAERPPTVSDEDSKENGMQLAVAGTHEYFSSISDDERWNDRNIIKRDPNLAPLRLPCSEEAISKELIDAAPVKVLLFRKITRMQSLSSRGANQSAVEDAIQEGLAVYRYWDVTYLPIFQDCLQNHNTLPPKIQSWYVPLLGHWLLAVMIMADCIKLLDEQHQSSPLRAEERAETGAIDHLRRTGMWAVSDLARASTPRDDDIGRLTSYHPAVNEGALLTEPWTMVLIRSFATAGKSFLDDAAEAGNAGLSEYSSRLEMLGRCEDCVKALWYLGRKSSISRQVAGILRAGLDAERSKVFNLEGGAAVYDPLATFSSVVGF
;
A
#
# COMPACT_ATOMS: atom_id res chain seq x y z
N MET A 1 -17.79 -35.46 15.54
CA MET A 1 -17.64 -34.40 16.57
C MET A 1 -16.29 -33.71 16.46
N ILE A 2 -15.18 -34.47 16.39
CA ILE A 2 -13.79 -33.98 16.20
C ILE A 2 -13.59 -33.06 14.98
N ALA A 3 -14.17 -33.38 13.81
CA ALA A 3 -14.07 -32.52 12.62
C ALA A 3 -14.83 -31.17 12.75
N ARG A 4 -15.91 -31.11 13.54
CA ARG A 4 -16.64 -29.85 13.79
C ARG A 4 -15.89 -28.95 14.79
N THR A 5 -15.25 -29.54 15.79
CA THR A 5 -14.37 -28.82 16.73
C THR A 5 -13.12 -28.27 16.02
N ASN A 6 -12.46 -29.06 15.15
CA ASN A 6 -11.31 -28.57 14.38
C ASN A 6 -11.67 -27.43 13.43
N ASN A 7 -12.84 -27.50 12.76
CA ASN A 7 -13.32 -26.40 11.92
C ASN A 7 -13.63 -25.13 12.73
N GLY A 8 -14.16 -25.27 13.95
CA GLY A 8 -14.40 -24.14 14.86
C GLY A 8 -13.11 -23.44 15.28
N PHE A 9 -12.13 -24.20 15.79
CA PHE A 9 -10.83 -23.64 16.19
C PHE A 9 -10.06 -23.02 15.02
N MET A 10 -10.09 -23.65 13.84
CA MET A 10 -9.46 -23.09 12.64
C MET A 10 -10.11 -21.77 12.22
N THR A 11 -11.44 -21.69 12.30
CA THR A 11 -12.18 -20.46 12.00
C THR A 11 -11.85 -19.34 12.98
N ASP A 12 -11.79 -19.64 14.28
CA ASP A 12 -11.45 -18.64 15.30
C ASP A 12 -10.01 -18.13 15.14
N ASN A 13 -9.07 -19.02 14.77
CA ASN A 13 -7.68 -18.66 14.52
C ASN A 13 -7.55 -17.73 13.30
N LEU A 14 -8.20 -18.08 12.19
CA LEU A 14 -8.23 -17.25 10.99
C LEU A 14 -8.93 -15.91 11.25
N MET A 15 -10.01 -15.89 12.04
CA MET A 15 -10.66 -14.63 12.43
C MET A 15 -9.79 -13.76 13.34
N ARG A 16 -8.93 -14.35 14.18
CA ARG A 16 -7.93 -13.59 14.95
C ARG A 16 -6.87 -12.98 14.01
N LEU A 17 -6.40 -13.75 13.04
CA LEU A 17 -5.45 -13.24 12.05
C LEU A 17 -6.08 -12.11 11.19
N TYR A 18 -7.34 -12.26 10.77
CA TYR A 18 -8.08 -11.17 10.10
C TYR A 18 -8.17 -9.93 10.99
N HIS A 19 -8.41 -10.09 12.30
CA HIS A 19 -8.40 -8.96 13.23
C HIS A 19 -7.04 -8.28 13.28
N ASP A 20 -5.97 -9.04 13.53
CA ASP A 20 -4.64 -8.49 13.79
C ASP A 20 -4.01 -7.84 12.55
N VAL A 21 -4.37 -8.31 11.35
CA VAL A 21 -3.86 -7.78 10.07
C VAL A 21 -4.81 -6.75 9.45
N MET A 22 -6.02 -7.16 9.10
CA MET A 22 -6.95 -6.31 8.33
C MET A 22 -7.55 -5.22 9.21
N GLU A 23 -8.25 -5.59 10.27
CA GLU A 23 -8.89 -4.61 11.14
C GLU A 23 -7.89 -3.85 12.01
N GLY A 24 -6.73 -4.45 12.30
CA GLY A 24 -5.58 -3.83 12.94
C GLY A 24 -5.08 -2.63 12.13
N ALA A 25 -4.84 -2.79 10.83
CA ALA A 25 -4.46 -1.68 9.96
C ALA A 25 -5.60 -0.66 9.77
N LEU A 26 -6.83 -1.13 9.55
CA LEU A 26 -8.00 -0.26 9.36
C LEU A 26 -8.33 0.59 10.59
N SER A 27 -7.95 0.16 11.79
CA SER A 27 -8.15 0.97 13.00
C SER A 27 -7.35 2.28 13.01
N CYS A 28 -6.33 2.39 12.15
CA CYS A 28 -5.62 3.63 11.85
C CYS A 28 -6.09 4.28 10.55
N TRP A 29 -6.32 3.48 9.51
CA TRP A 29 -6.62 4.02 8.17
C TRP A 29 -8.05 4.52 8.02
N LEU A 30 -8.98 3.90 8.74
CA LEU A 30 -10.41 4.08 8.59
C LEU A 30 -11.04 4.37 9.96
N THR A 31 -11.07 5.65 10.33
CA THR A 31 -11.71 6.12 11.57
C THR A 31 -12.80 7.14 11.27
N GLU A 32 -13.73 7.32 12.20
CA GLU A 32 -14.74 8.37 12.07
C GLU A 32 -14.13 9.77 11.97
N GLN A 33 -12.95 9.99 12.59
CA GLN A 33 -12.22 11.25 12.57
C GLN A 33 -11.64 11.60 11.19
N ASN A 34 -11.13 10.59 10.48
CA ASN A 34 -10.42 10.79 9.22
C ASN A 34 -11.27 10.54 7.96
N CYS A 35 -12.53 10.13 8.13
CA CYS A 35 -13.46 9.93 7.02
C CYS A 35 -13.99 11.28 6.48
N PRO A 36 -13.74 11.61 5.20
CA PRO A 36 -14.15 12.90 4.62
C PRO A 36 -15.66 13.01 4.37
N TYR A 37 -16.39 11.89 4.45
CA TYR A 37 -17.85 11.84 4.23
C TYR A 37 -18.65 12.02 5.51
N LEU A 38 -18.00 12.01 6.68
CA LEU A 38 -18.67 12.27 7.94
C LEU A 38 -18.58 13.76 8.26
N PRO A 39 -19.63 14.34 8.88
CA PRO A 39 -19.57 15.73 9.32
C PRO A 39 -18.34 15.93 10.22
N LEU A 40 -17.53 16.95 9.95
CA LEU A 40 -16.50 17.37 10.90
C LEU A 40 -17.21 17.63 12.24
N ALA A 41 -16.84 16.89 13.28
CA ALA A 41 -17.20 17.28 14.64
C ALA A 41 -16.75 18.74 14.77
N LYS A 42 -17.71 19.66 14.99
CA LYS A 42 -17.40 21.07 15.24
C LYS A 42 -16.26 21.09 16.24
N ALA A 43 -15.12 21.68 15.83
CA ALA A 43 -13.92 21.74 16.63
C ALA A 43 -14.32 22.07 18.07
N ALA A 44 -14.04 21.14 18.98
CA ALA A 44 -14.31 21.35 20.39
C ALA A 44 -13.72 22.72 20.75
N LYS A 45 -14.56 23.64 21.23
CA LYS A 45 -14.09 24.91 21.77
C LYS A 45 -12.97 24.61 22.78
N PRO A 46 -11.92 25.42 22.85
CA PRO A 46 -10.90 25.25 23.87
C PRO A 46 -11.59 25.17 25.25
N PRO A 47 -11.19 24.23 26.12
CA PRO A 47 -11.87 24.03 27.39
C PRO A 47 -11.79 25.32 28.22
N SER A 48 -12.95 25.89 28.53
CA SER A 48 -13.06 26.91 29.57
C SER A 48 -12.71 26.26 30.91
N LEU A 49 -11.91 26.94 31.74
CA LEU A 49 -11.37 26.46 33.01
C LEU A 49 -12.42 26.17 34.11
N THR A 50 -13.71 26.10 33.76
CA THR A 50 -14.81 26.00 34.73
C THR A 50 -15.87 24.94 34.42
N ASP A 51 -15.75 24.16 33.34
CA ASP A 51 -16.77 23.16 33.02
C ASP A 51 -16.38 21.76 33.52
N THR A 52 -17.19 21.28 34.46
CA THR A 52 -17.23 19.88 34.88
C THR A 52 -17.53 18.98 33.68
N PRO A 53 -16.80 17.86 33.51
CA PRO A 53 -16.90 17.03 32.31
C PRO A 53 -18.23 16.28 32.33
N SER A 54 -19.23 16.81 31.62
CA SER A 54 -20.52 16.16 31.43
C SER A 54 -20.71 15.80 29.95
N HIS A 55 -20.97 14.51 29.75
CA HIS A 55 -21.35 13.83 28.50
C HIS A 55 -20.28 13.68 27.40
N ALA A 56 -19.37 12.75 27.70
CA ALA A 56 -18.99 11.62 26.84
C ALA A 56 -19.45 11.67 25.37
N PHE A 57 -18.57 12.11 24.47
CA PHE A 57 -18.39 11.34 23.24
C PHE A 57 -17.60 10.11 23.65
N THR A 58 -18.31 8.99 23.69
CA THR A 58 -17.71 7.66 23.78
C THR A 58 -16.58 7.58 22.75
N SER A 59 -15.34 7.66 23.23
CA SER A 59 -14.26 6.86 22.68
C SER A 59 -14.77 5.43 22.70
N ALA A 60 -15.47 5.01 21.64
CA ALA A 60 -15.89 3.64 21.48
C ALA A 60 -14.65 2.78 21.77
N PRO A 61 -14.74 1.74 22.61
CA PRO A 61 -13.56 0.98 23.00
C PRO A 61 -12.87 0.53 21.73
N THR A 62 -11.68 1.08 21.48
CA THR A 62 -10.89 0.90 20.25
C THR A 62 -10.43 -0.55 20.05
N ASN A 63 -10.81 -1.45 20.95
CA ASN A 63 -10.31 -2.80 21.08
C ASN A 63 -11.41 -3.87 20.90
N LEU A 64 -12.59 -3.53 20.35
CA LEU A 64 -13.59 -4.56 20.07
C LEU A 64 -13.15 -5.36 18.83
N PRO A 65 -12.91 -6.68 18.94
CA PRO A 65 -12.43 -7.47 17.82
C PRO A 65 -13.48 -7.50 16.71
N ASN A 66 -13.01 -7.40 15.46
CA ASN A 66 -13.82 -7.51 14.26
C ASN A 66 -14.99 -6.49 14.19
N ARG A 67 -14.72 -5.22 14.57
CA ARG A 67 -15.66 -4.10 14.59
C ARG A 67 -16.24 -3.81 13.20
N ILE A 68 -15.42 -3.74 12.16
CA ILE A 68 -15.88 -3.40 10.80
C ILE A 68 -16.77 -4.53 10.27
N PHE A 69 -16.31 -5.77 10.41
CA PHE A 69 -17.09 -6.96 10.09
C PHE A 69 -18.47 -6.94 10.77
N LYS A 70 -18.51 -6.73 12.10
CA LYS A 70 -19.78 -6.69 12.86
C LYS A 70 -20.70 -5.57 12.40
N ARG A 71 -20.16 -4.37 12.16
CA ARG A 71 -20.94 -3.21 11.69
C ARG A 71 -21.52 -3.44 10.30
N VAL A 72 -20.76 -4.02 9.37
CA VAL A 72 -21.25 -4.35 8.01
C VAL A 72 -22.34 -5.42 8.06
N VAL A 73 -22.18 -6.45 8.90
CA VAL A 73 -23.22 -7.48 9.09
C VAL A 73 -24.50 -6.87 9.70
N LYS A 74 -24.39 -5.92 10.63
CA LYS A 74 -25.54 -5.17 11.17
C LYS A 74 -26.17 -4.29 10.08
N LEU A 75 -25.37 -3.60 9.26
CA LEU A 75 -25.82 -2.68 8.23
C LEU A 75 -26.76 -3.36 7.20
N ASP A 76 -26.43 -4.57 6.78
CA ASP A 76 -27.27 -5.34 5.85
C ASP A 76 -28.64 -5.74 6.44
N LYS A 77 -28.77 -5.82 7.76
CA LYS A 77 -30.06 -6.05 8.42
C LYS A 77 -30.95 -4.80 8.41
N SER A 78 -30.35 -3.63 8.21
CA SER A 78 -31.00 -2.31 8.22
C SER A 78 -31.14 -1.70 6.82
N LEU A 79 -31.00 -2.47 5.72
CA LEU A 79 -31.11 -1.92 4.35
C LEU A 79 -32.41 -1.16 4.10
N GLY A 80 -33.53 -1.63 4.67
CA GLY A 80 -34.82 -0.97 4.53
C GLY A 80 -34.85 0.45 5.10
N SER A 81 -34.15 0.70 6.22
CA SER A 81 -34.07 2.06 6.81
C SER A 81 -33.22 3.01 5.96
N LEU A 82 -32.33 2.47 5.12
CA LEU A 82 -31.52 3.19 4.15
C LEU A 82 -32.22 3.35 2.79
N GLY A 83 -33.46 2.88 2.64
CA GLY A 83 -34.18 2.92 1.36
C GLY A 83 -33.63 1.96 0.30
N ILE A 84 -32.84 0.98 0.73
CA ILE A 84 -32.30 -0.09 -0.11
C ILE A 84 -33.20 -1.31 0.04
N LYS A 85 -33.39 -2.06 -1.06
CA LYS A 85 -34.19 -3.30 -1.03
C LYS A 85 -33.60 -4.28 0.00
N PRO A 86 -34.38 -4.74 1.00
CA PRO A 86 -33.92 -5.75 1.94
C PRO A 86 -33.56 -7.07 1.23
N LEU A 87 -32.55 -7.76 1.75
CA LEU A 87 -32.13 -9.06 1.23
C LEU A 87 -33.17 -10.14 1.56
N SER A 88 -33.45 -11.02 0.62
CA SER A 88 -34.12 -12.30 0.90
C SER A 88 -33.24 -13.20 1.78
N SER A 89 -33.84 -14.18 2.45
CA SER A 89 -33.08 -15.14 3.27
C SER A 89 -32.02 -15.91 2.46
N LEU A 90 -32.28 -16.15 1.17
CA LEU A 90 -31.31 -16.81 0.29
C LEU A 90 -30.15 -15.88 -0.07
N GLU A 91 -30.43 -14.62 -0.43
CA GLU A 91 -29.41 -13.60 -0.72
C GLU A 91 -28.54 -13.33 0.51
N ASP A 92 -29.15 -13.22 1.70
CA ASP A 92 -28.45 -12.99 2.96
C ASP A 92 -27.47 -14.13 3.31
N LYS A 93 -27.89 -15.39 3.09
CA LYS A 93 -27.02 -16.56 3.25
C LYS A 93 -25.86 -16.57 2.25
N LYS A 94 -26.14 -16.24 0.98
CA LYS A 94 -25.09 -16.13 -0.05
C LYS A 94 -24.07 -15.05 0.28
N ALA A 95 -24.54 -13.85 0.65
CA ALA A 95 -23.70 -12.72 1.03
C ALA A 95 -22.82 -13.03 2.25
N THR A 96 -23.40 -13.67 3.28
CA THR A 96 -22.67 -14.08 4.48
C THR A 96 -21.61 -15.14 4.16
N LYS A 97 -21.93 -16.12 3.31
CA LYS A 97 -20.99 -17.14 2.86
C LYS A 97 -19.84 -16.53 2.05
N ALA A 98 -20.14 -15.61 1.14
CA ALA A 98 -19.13 -14.93 0.34
C ALA A 98 -18.16 -14.13 1.21
N LEU A 99 -18.67 -13.35 2.18
CA LEU A 99 -17.83 -12.61 3.13
C LEU A 99 -16.95 -13.54 3.96
N HIS A 100 -17.51 -14.62 4.47
CA HIS A 100 -16.73 -15.59 5.26
C HIS A 100 -15.62 -16.22 4.43
N LEU A 101 -15.92 -16.72 3.23
CA LEU A 101 -14.91 -17.33 2.35
C LEU A 101 -13.86 -16.32 1.87
N ALA A 102 -14.22 -15.06 1.64
CA ALA A 102 -13.25 -14.01 1.32
C ALA A 102 -12.28 -13.78 2.49
N ILE A 103 -12.76 -13.75 3.73
CA ILE A 103 -11.90 -13.68 4.92
C ILE A 103 -11.01 -14.91 5.02
N MET A 104 -11.56 -16.12 4.84
CA MET A 104 -10.77 -17.35 4.89
C MET A 104 -9.69 -17.35 3.80
N ALA A 105 -10.01 -16.99 2.56
CA ALA A 105 -9.05 -16.88 1.46
C ALA A 105 -7.95 -15.84 1.75
N PHE A 106 -8.32 -14.68 2.29
CA PHE A 106 -7.38 -13.65 2.71
C PHE A 106 -6.42 -14.19 3.77
N THR A 107 -6.95 -14.73 4.87
CA THR A 107 -6.17 -15.22 6.02
C THR A 107 -5.33 -16.46 5.71
N ALA A 108 -5.73 -17.28 4.74
CA ALA A 108 -4.95 -18.44 4.30
C ALA A 108 -3.57 -18.07 3.72
N GLN A 109 -3.35 -16.81 3.34
CA GLN A 109 -2.03 -16.31 2.92
C GLN A 109 -0.95 -16.43 4.02
N TRP A 110 -1.34 -16.55 5.29
CA TRP A 110 -0.42 -16.72 6.43
C TRP A 110 -0.50 -18.11 7.06
N ALA A 111 -0.90 -19.14 6.30
CA ALA A 111 -0.95 -20.52 6.81
C ALA A 111 0.42 -20.95 7.37
N GLN A 112 0.41 -21.45 8.61
CA GLN A 112 1.58 -21.56 9.50
C GLN A 112 2.26 -22.94 9.46
N GLY A 113 1.79 -23.87 8.63
CA GLY A 113 2.30 -25.24 8.55
C GLY A 113 3.49 -25.41 7.60
N SER A 114 3.69 -24.47 6.67
CA SER A 114 4.77 -24.53 5.69
C SER A 114 6.15 -24.23 6.30
N GLN A 115 7.18 -24.98 5.89
CA GLN A 115 8.59 -24.69 6.17
C GLN A 115 8.96 -23.26 5.72
N ARG A 116 8.40 -22.83 4.59
CA ARG A 116 8.42 -21.46 4.07
C ARG A 116 8.13 -20.42 5.15
N SER A 117 7.21 -20.71 6.08
CA SER A 117 6.86 -19.81 7.18
C SER A 117 7.87 -19.79 8.33
N GLN A 118 8.85 -20.69 8.40
CA GLN A 118 9.86 -20.74 9.47
C GLN A 118 11.28 -20.40 8.99
N GLU A 119 11.48 -20.36 7.67
CA GLU A 119 12.77 -20.00 7.08
C GLU A 119 13.26 -18.62 7.57
N ARG A 120 14.57 -18.49 7.65
CA ARG A 120 15.28 -17.24 7.91
C ARG A 120 16.10 -16.84 6.70
N TYR A 121 16.17 -15.55 6.44
CA TYR A 121 17.00 -15.02 5.36
C TYR A 121 18.48 -15.25 5.68
N GLN A 122 19.22 -15.89 4.79
CA GLN A 122 20.66 -16.09 4.91
C GLN A 122 21.39 -15.33 3.80
N GLN A 123 22.32 -14.45 4.18
CA GLN A 123 23.16 -13.73 3.23
C GLN A 123 24.15 -14.73 2.59
N GLY A 124 24.18 -14.80 1.25
CA GLY A 124 25.19 -15.57 0.51
C GLY A 124 24.82 -17.02 0.18
N LYS A 125 23.64 -17.52 0.57
CA LYS A 125 23.10 -18.77 0.00
C LYS A 125 22.43 -18.50 -1.34
N MET A 126 22.69 -19.34 -2.35
CA MET A 126 21.91 -19.30 -3.59
C MET A 126 20.46 -19.69 -3.29
N PHE A 127 19.53 -18.98 -3.94
CA PHE A 127 18.11 -19.31 -3.89
C PHE A 127 17.89 -20.72 -4.46
N GLY A 128 17.31 -21.63 -3.67
CA GLY A 128 16.91 -22.97 -4.15
C GLY A 128 17.67 -24.15 -3.54
N GLU A 129 18.74 -23.93 -2.77
CA GLU A 129 19.55 -25.02 -2.19
C GLU A 129 18.78 -25.87 -1.14
N ASP A 130 17.73 -25.30 -0.52
CA ASP A 130 16.91 -25.97 0.51
C ASP A 130 15.61 -26.62 -0.04
N LEU A 131 15.32 -26.53 -1.36
CA LEU A 131 14.07 -27.02 -1.97
C LEU A 131 13.91 -28.56 -2.00
N ILE A 132 14.94 -29.31 -1.63
CA ILE A 132 14.98 -30.78 -1.78
C ILE A 132 14.47 -31.49 -0.51
N SER A 133 13.93 -30.75 0.48
CA SER A 133 13.54 -31.35 1.76
C SER A 133 12.24 -30.82 2.36
N SER A 134 11.07 -31.26 1.85
CA SER A 134 9.89 -31.75 2.60
C SER A 134 8.51 -31.36 2.02
N ASP A 135 7.80 -32.35 1.49
CA ASP A 135 6.69 -32.19 0.51
C ASP A 135 5.29 -32.03 1.16
N PHE A 136 5.03 -32.65 2.31
CA PHE A 136 3.65 -32.86 2.78
C PHE A 136 2.98 -31.65 3.46
N GLY A 137 3.71 -30.85 4.23
CA GLY A 137 3.14 -29.71 4.97
C GLY A 137 2.85 -28.50 4.07
N GLU A 138 3.72 -28.25 3.11
CA GLU A 138 3.59 -27.19 2.12
C GLU A 138 2.48 -27.50 1.10
N GLU A 139 2.31 -28.77 0.70
CA GLU A 139 1.23 -29.19 -0.19
C GLU A 139 -0.15 -28.96 0.45
N PHE A 140 -0.31 -29.23 1.74
CA PHE A 140 -1.59 -29.04 2.45
C PHE A 140 -1.98 -27.55 2.54
N ASP A 141 -1.06 -26.69 3.00
CA ASP A 141 -1.31 -25.25 3.13
C ASP A 141 -1.58 -24.60 1.77
N THR A 142 -0.81 -24.98 0.76
CA THR A 142 -1.01 -24.53 -0.63
C THR A 142 -2.38 -24.95 -1.16
N THR A 143 -2.76 -26.22 -0.96
CA THR A 143 -4.07 -26.74 -1.36
C THR A 143 -5.20 -25.99 -0.66
N LEU A 144 -5.05 -25.69 0.62
CA LEU A 144 -6.01 -24.92 1.41
C LEU A 144 -6.15 -23.49 0.90
N GLN A 145 -5.04 -22.79 0.63
CA GLN A 145 -5.03 -21.43 0.07
C GLN A 145 -5.72 -21.38 -1.29
N VAL A 146 -5.32 -22.27 -2.22
CA VAL A 146 -5.90 -22.36 -3.57
C VAL A 146 -7.40 -22.69 -3.50
N SER A 147 -7.78 -23.63 -2.63
CA SER A 147 -9.17 -24.03 -2.45
C SER A 147 -10.04 -22.88 -1.94
N PHE A 148 -9.62 -22.16 -0.88
CA PHE A 148 -10.38 -21.02 -0.38
C PHE A 148 -10.46 -19.89 -1.40
N TRP A 149 -9.39 -19.62 -2.14
CA TRP A 149 -9.39 -18.60 -3.18
C TRP A 149 -10.44 -18.89 -4.26
N HIS A 150 -10.46 -20.13 -4.79
CA HIS A 150 -11.44 -20.52 -5.80
C HIS A 150 -12.87 -20.54 -5.25
N GLN A 151 -13.08 -20.98 -4.01
CA GLN A 151 -14.40 -20.98 -3.39
C GLN A 151 -14.93 -19.57 -3.15
N ALA A 152 -14.09 -18.66 -2.67
CA ALA A 152 -14.42 -17.26 -2.46
C ALA A 152 -14.78 -16.59 -3.80
N ARG A 153 -13.95 -16.74 -4.83
CA ARG A 153 -14.21 -16.23 -6.18
C ARG A 153 -15.57 -16.68 -6.72
N ARG A 154 -15.85 -17.99 -6.70
CA ARG A 154 -17.15 -18.53 -7.16
C ARG A 154 -18.31 -17.94 -6.39
N CYS A 155 -18.20 -17.82 -5.07
CA CYS A 155 -19.26 -17.24 -4.25
C CYS A 155 -19.47 -15.74 -4.53
N LEU A 156 -18.40 -14.99 -4.82
CA LEU A 156 -18.49 -13.58 -5.21
C LEU A 156 -19.15 -13.40 -6.57
N ASP A 157 -18.86 -14.28 -7.53
CA ASP A 157 -19.50 -14.28 -8.85
C ASP A 157 -21.00 -14.61 -8.74
N ASP A 158 -21.37 -15.59 -7.92
CA ASP A 158 -22.77 -15.91 -7.59
C ASP A 158 -23.52 -14.77 -6.88
N CYS A 159 -22.79 -13.80 -6.32
CA CYS A 159 -23.33 -12.64 -5.62
C CYS A 159 -23.30 -11.35 -6.46
N ALA A 160 -22.88 -11.39 -7.73
CA ALA A 160 -22.66 -10.18 -8.53
C ALA A 160 -23.88 -9.24 -8.58
N GLY A 161 -25.10 -9.79 -8.64
CA GLY A 161 -26.36 -9.03 -8.67
C GLY A 161 -26.94 -8.63 -7.31
N ILE A 162 -26.28 -8.95 -6.19
CA ILE A 162 -26.82 -8.70 -4.84
C ILE A 162 -26.33 -7.33 -4.34
N GLY A 163 -27.27 -6.42 -4.05
CA GLY A 163 -27.00 -5.11 -3.45
C GLY A 163 -26.76 -5.19 -1.94
N SER A 164 -25.60 -5.68 -1.53
CA SER A 164 -25.25 -5.96 -0.12
C SER A 164 -23.90 -5.34 0.26
N PHE A 165 -23.84 -4.75 1.46
CA PHE A 165 -22.60 -4.26 2.05
C PHE A 165 -21.66 -5.41 2.46
N LYS A 166 -22.21 -6.57 2.86
CA LYS A 166 -21.39 -7.78 3.09
C LYS A 166 -20.68 -8.23 1.82
N VAL A 167 -21.36 -8.24 0.67
CA VAL A 167 -20.72 -8.61 -0.62
C VAL A 167 -19.68 -7.56 -1.02
N ALA A 168 -19.95 -6.27 -0.81
CA ALA A 168 -18.96 -5.23 -1.07
C ALA A 168 -17.70 -5.39 -0.19
N LEU A 169 -17.85 -5.61 1.12
CA LEU A 169 -16.71 -5.87 2.01
C LEU A 169 -15.96 -7.15 1.60
N ALA A 170 -16.68 -8.19 1.18
CA ALA A 170 -16.08 -9.42 0.68
C ALA A 170 -15.23 -9.18 -0.56
N GLU A 171 -15.70 -8.37 -1.52
CA GLU A 171 -14.93 -7.98 -2.69
C GLU A 171 -13.71 -7.11 -2.35
N LEU A 172 -13.83 -6.19 -1.37
CA LEU A 172 -12.68 -5.42 -0.88
C LEU A 172 -11.60 -6.33 -0.31
N ILE A 173 -11.96 -7.23 0.61
CA ILE A 173 -11.02 -8.16 1.25
C ILE A 173 -10.41 -9.12 0.23
N PHE A 174 -11.24 -9.70 -0.64
CA PHE A 174 -10.77 -10.59 -1.69
C PHE A 174 -9.88 -9.86 -2.69
N GLY A 175 -10.13 -8.58 -2.93
CA GLY A 175 -9.30 -7.75 -3.79
C GLY A 175 -7.88 -7.53 -3.29
N LEU A 176 -7.62 -7.70 -1.99
CA LEU A 176 -6.29 -7.69 -1.38
C LEU A 176 -5.66 -9.09 -1.30
N THR A 177 -6.40 -10.14 -1.68
CA THR A 177 -5.96 -11.53 -1.58
C THR A 177 -5.23 -11.93 -2.86
N GLN A 178 -3.96 -12.30 -2.73
CA GLN A 178 -3.17 -12.76 -3.86
C GLN A 178 -3.58 -14.17 -4.28
N LYS A 179 -3.60 -14.40 -5.59
CA LYS A 179 -3.75 -15.75 -6.13
C LYS A 179 -2.44 -16.50 -5.88
N HIS A 180 -2.51 -17.66 -5.25
CA HIS A 180 -1.34 -18.52 -5.16
C HIS A 180 -1.03 -19.08 -6.55
N THR A 181 0.07 -18.62 -7.14
CA THR A 181 0.67 -19.21 -8.34
C THR A 181 1.79 -20.13 -7.88
N LYS A 182 1.77 -21.40 -8.31
CA LYS A 182 2.92 -22.30 -8.09
C LYS A 182 4.15 -21.60 -8.64
N GLU A 183 5.24 -21.60 -7.87
CA GLU A 183 6.50 -21.05 -8.36
C GLU A 183 6.79 -21.74 -9.70
N PRO A 184 6.99 -20.99 -10.80
CA PRO A 184 7.45 -21.61 -12.02
C PRO A 184 8.75 -22.33 -11.67
N GLU A 185 8.86 -23.61 -12.06
CA GLU A 185 10.14 -24.29 -12.10
C GLU A 185 11.02 -23.41 -12.99
N TRP A 186 11.92 -22.64 -12.38
CA TRP A 186 12.91 -21.88 -13.12
C TRP A 186 13.76 -22.95 -13.79
N ASP A 187 13.66 -23.07 -15.10
CA ASP A 187 14.66 -23.80 -15.86
C ASP A 187 16.00 -23.12 -15.51
N GLU A 188 16.91 -23.85 -14.85
CA GLU A 188 18.26 -23.36 -14.51
C GLU A 188 18.93 -22.70 -15.73
N TYR A 189 18.56 -23.12 -16.95
CA TYR A 189 18.95 -22.54 -18.23
C TYR A 189 18.61 -21.05 -18.43
N GLU A 190 17.58 -20.47 -17.78
CA GLU A 190 17.30 -19.02 -17.84
C GLU A 190 18.15 -18.20 -16.85
N LEU A 191 18.66 -18.82 -15.79
CA LEU A 191 19.62 -18.21 -14.86
C LEU A 191 21.06 -18.34 -15.39
N ASP A 192 21.38 -19.41 -16.11
CA ASP A 192 22.73 -19.73 -16.59
C ASP A 192 23.23 -18.89 -17.78
N GLN A 193 22.38 -18.05 -18.39
CA GLN A 193 22.85 -17.03 -19.34
C GLN A 193 23.70 -15.92 -18.68
N SER A 194 23.92 -15.99 -17.36
CA SER A 194 24.89 -15.19 -16.63
C SER A 194 26.34 -15.73 -16.66
N MET A 195 26.68 -16.66 -17.57
CA MET A 195 28.07 -17.09 -17.75
C MET A 195 28.87 -16.10 -18.64
N PRO A 196 30.06 -15.63 -18.19
CA PRO A 196 30.82 -14.61 -18.89
C PRO A 196 31.57 -15.24 -20.06
N GLY A 197 31.02 -15.13 -21.26
CA GLY A 197 31.77 -15.37 -22.48
C GLY A 197 30.95 -15.99 -23.60
N GLN A 198 30.08 -15.20 -24.22
CA GLN A 198 29.93 -15.08 -25.68
C GLN A 198 28.76 -14.14 -26.01
N SER A 199 28.96 -13.27 -27.01
CA SER A 199 28.11 -12.16 -27.50
C SER A 199 28.10 -10.89 -26.62
N GLU A 200 29.01 -9.95 -26.83
CA GLU A 200 28.96 -8.81 -27.80
C GLU A 200 28.12 -7.61 -27.30
N GLU A 201 28.84 -6.53 -26.98
CA GLU A 201 28.47 -5.11 -27.11
C GLU A 201 26.97 -4.73 -27.07
N MET A 202 26.40 -4.61 -25.86
CA MET A 202 25.36 -3.60 -25.57
C MET A 202 25.18 -3.47 -24.05
N GLY A 203 25.20 -2.25 -23.51
CA GLY A 203 24.95 -2.03 -22.08
C GLY A 203 23.54 -2.49 -21.69
N GLY A 204 23.37 -3.18 -20.54
CA GLY A 204 22.02 -3.46 -20.04
C GLY A 204 21.74 -4.63 -19.09
N GLU A 205 22.66 -5.11 -18.24
CA GLU A 205 22.26 -6.12 -17.22
C GLU A 205 21.27 -5.58 -16.16
N GLY A 206 21.39 -4.29 -15.78
CA GLY A 206 20.40 -3.59 -14.94
C GLY A 206 19.02 -3.54 -15.60
N SER A 207 18.99 -3.22 -16.90
CA SER A 207 17.78 -3.22 -17.73
C SER A 207 17.12 -4.61 -17.83
N PHE A 208 17.91 -5.69 -17.85
CA PHE A 208 17.37 -7.06 -17.87
C PHE A 208 16.73 -7.47 -16.54
N THR A 209 17.40 -7.18 -15.42
CA THR A 209 16.86 -7.44 -14.07
C THR A 209 15.56 -6.66 -13.85
N ALA A 210 15.57 -5.36 -14.20
CA ALA A 210 14.42 -4.49 -14.05
C ALA A 210 13.19 -4.96 -14.85
N SER A 211 13.40 -5.39 -16.11
CA SER A 211 12.31 -5.90 -16.96
C SER A 211 11.75 -7.23 -16.48
N ARG A 212 12.58 -8.15 -15.97
CA ARG A 212 12.12 -9.41 -15.36
C ARG A 212 11.27 -9.17 -14.12
N VAL A 213 11.70 -8.28 -13.23
CA VAL A 213 10.93 -7.88 -12.05
C VAL A 213 9.59 -7.29 -12.48
N GLN A 214 9.58 -6.41 -13.49
CA GLN A 214 8.34 -5.79 -13.97
C GLN A 214 7.35 -6.84 -14.51
N ARG A 215 7.84 -7.80 -15.31
CA ARG A 215 7.03 -8.91 -15.83
C ARG A 215 6.31 -9.67 -14.71
N VAL A 216 7.03 -10.04 -13.64
CA VAL A 216 6.45 -10.75 -12.49
C VAL A 216 5.43 -9.90 -11.74
N LEU A 217 5.68 -8.59 -11.60
CA LEU A 217 4.71 -7.68 -10.96
C LEU A 217 3.43 -7.49 -11.77
N ASP A 218 3.51 -7.62 -13.10
CA ASP A 218 2.39 -7.44 -14.03
C ASP A 218 1.54 -8.72 -14.16
N GLU A 219 2.09 -9.91 -13.86
CA GLU A 219 1.35 -11.19 -13.84
C GLU A 219 0.20 -11.23 -12.82
N ASP A 220 0.32 -10.52 -11.69
CA ASP A 220 -0.78 -10.40 -10.71
C ASP A 220 -1.95 -9.58 -11.26
N GLY A 221 -1.68 -8.72 -12.25
CA GLY A 221 -2.63 -7.79 -12.83
C GLY A 221 -3.21 -6.80 -11.81
N TYR A 222 -4.29 -6.12 -12.20
CA TYR A 222 -5.06 -5.27 -11.30
C TYR A 222 -6.28 -6.02 -10.75
N SER A 223 -6.68 -5.69 -9.52
CA SER A 223 -7.76 -6.39 -8.84
C SER A 223 -9.14 -5.88 -9.25
N ILE A 224 -9.80 -6.59 -10.17
CA ILE A 224 -11.18 -6.29 -10.62
C ILE A 224 -12.20 -6.26 -9.46
N TYR A 225 -11.91 -6.94 -8.35
CA TYR A 225 -12.81 -6.96 -7.19
C TYR A 225 -12.84 -5.63 -6.45
N LEU A 226 -11.74 -4.87 -6.43
CA LEU A 226 -11.72 -3.52 -5.87
C LEU A 226 -12.63 -2.58 -6.67
N GLU A 227 -12.63 -2.69 -8.01
CA GLU A 227 -13.53 -1.93 -8.88
C GLU A 227 -14.99 -2.32 -8.68
N ARG A 228 -15.28 -3.63 -8.63
CA ARG A 228 -16.63 -4.15 -8.35
C ARG A 228 -17.15 -3.62 -7.01
N ALA A 229 -16.31 -3.63 -5.97
CA ALA A 229 -16.66 -3.15 -4.65
C ALA A 229 -16.92 -1.63 -4.65
N ALA A 230 -16.02 -0.84 -5.23
CA ALA A 230 -16.14 0.61 -5.33
C ALA A 230 -17.42 1.00 -6.08
N ARG A 231 -17.68 0.36 -7.23
CA ARG A 231 -18.90 0.57 -8.00
C ARG A 231 -20.15 0.18 -7.23
N ARG A 232 -20.15 -0.98 -6.54
CA ARG A 232 -21.31 -1.41 -5.74
C ARG A 232 -21.60 -0.42 -4.62
N LEU A 233 -20.58 0.00 -3.87
CA LEU A 233 -20.74 0.94 -2.76
C LEU A 233 -21.17 2.32 -3.22
N HIS A 234 -20.68 2.77 -4.38
CA HIS A 234 -21.15 4.00 -5.02
C HIS A 234 -22.67 3.94 -5.31
N VAL A 235 -23.14 2.84 -5.91
CA VAL A 235 -24.57 2.64 -6.19
C VAL A 235 -25.39 2.58 -4.90
N LEU A 236 -24.95 1.84 -3.88
CA LEU A 236 -25.65 1.74 -2.60
C LEU A 236 -25.72 3.10 -1.88
N LYS A 237 -24.63 3.86 -1.84
CA LYS A 237 -24.58 5.22 -1.30
C LYS A 237 -25.56 6.13 -2.03
N TYR A 238 -25.52 6.13 -3.36
CA TYR A 238 -26.41 6.96 -4.17
C TYR A 238 -27.89 6.66 -3.92
N GLN A 239 -28.26 5.38 -3.81
CA GLN A 239 -29.62 4.96 -3.47
C GLN A 239 -30.06 5.49 -2.10
N CYS A 240 -29.20 5.35 -1.09
CA CYS A 240 -29.47 5.85 0.26
C CYS A 240 -29.67 7.37 0.26
N GLU A 241 -28.76 8.13 -0.35
CA GLU A 241 -28.88 9.59 -0.42
C GLU A 241 -30.12 10.05 -1.21
N SER A 242 -30.48 9.34 -2.28
CA SER A 242 -31.68 9.61 -3.07
C SER A 242 -32.96 9.39 -2.25
N PHE A 243 -32.98 8.33 -1.44
CA PHE A 243 -34.08 8.05 -0.51
C PHE A 243 -34.20 9.14 0.56
N GLU A 244 -33.09 9.59 1.13
CA GLU A 244 -33.08 10.69 2.10
C GLU A 244 -33.61 12.00 1.51
N ARG A 245 -33.19 12.35 0.29
CA ARG A 245 -33.69 13.56 -0.40
C ARG A 245 -35.21 13.50 -0.61
N LYS A 246 -35.76 12.32 -0.92
CA LYS A 246 -37.21 12.12 -1.02
C LYS A 246 -37.90 12.23 0.33
N GLN A 247 -37.31 11.68 1.40
CA GLN A 247 -37.85 11.82 2.75
C GLN A 247 -37.83 13.27 3.27
N LYS A 248 -36.73 14.02 3.05
CA LYS A 248 -36.63 15.42 3.50
C LYS A 248 -37.71 16.31 2.87
N LYS A 249 -37.96 16.15 1.56
CA LYS A 249 -39.07 16.84 0.86
C LYS A 249 -40.46 16.49 1.42
N SER A 250 -40.61 15.32 2.03
CA SER A 250 -41.86 14.89 2.69
C SER A 250 -41.95 15.42 4.13
N LYS A 251 -40.83 15.42 4.87
CA LYS A 251 -40.72 15.88 6.27
C LYS A 251 -40.68 17.40 6.44
N GLU A 252 -40.37 18.19 5.42
CA GLU A 252 -40.56 19.66 5.46
C GLU A 252 -42.04 20.07 5.72
N LYS A 253 -42.99 19.12 5.66
CA LYS A 253 -44.39 19.32 6.05
C LYS A 253 -44.74 18.92 7.50
N GLN A 254 -43.88 18.23 8.25
CA GLN A 254 -44.13 17.79 9.64
C GLN A 254 -42.82 17.78 10.46
N GLN A 255 -42.84 18.41 11.64
CA GLN A 255 -41.70 18.73 12.52
C GLN A 255 -40.55 17.69 12.58
N ALA A 256 -39.32 18.22 12.64
CA ALA A 256 -38.06 17.49 12.66
C ALA A 256 -37.87 16.64 13.93
N GLY A 257 -38.00 15.32 13.79
CA GLY A 257 -37.49 14.34 14.76
C GLY A 257 -36.03 13.95 14.47
N GLU A 258 -35.30 13.52 15.51
CA GLU A 258 -33.92 13.01 15.41
C GLU A 258 -33.82 11.81 14.45
N ASP A 259 -32.71 11.74 13.71
CA ASP A 259 -32.48 10.74 12.67
C ASP A 259 -32.05 9.40 13.29
N GLU A 260 -33.00 8.48 13.52
CA GLU A 260 -32.77 7.17 14.17
C GLU A 260 -31.70 6.29 13.49
N ASN A 261 -31.23 6.62 12.28
CA ASN A 261 -30.34 5.79 11.46
C ASN A 261 -28.91 6.36 11.33
N THR A 262 -28.46 7.16 12.30
CA THR A 262 -27.15 7.83 12.27
C THR A 262 -25.95 6.86 12.26
N GLU A 263 -26.00 5.76 13.01
CA GLU A 263 -24.91 4.79 13.08
C GLU A 263 -24.74 3.99 11.78
N GLU A 264 -25.86 3.56 11.19
CA GLU A 264 -25.90 2.85 9.91
C GLU A 264 -25.35 3.71 8.78
N LYS A 265 -25.78 4.98 8.71
CA LYS A 265 -25.27 5.94 7.73
C LYS A 265 -23.78 6.20 7.90
N ALA A 266 -23.34 6.36 9.15
CA ALA A 266 -21.91 6.52 9.43
C ALA A 266 -21.12 5.29 8.97
N THR A 267 -21.63 4.08 9.25
CA THR A 267 -21.02 2.82 8.79
C THR A 267 -20.95 2.74 7.26
N MET A 268 -22.05 3.06 6.57
CA MET A 268 -22.09 3.09 5.10
C MET A 268 -21.03 4.02 4.53
N LYS A 269 -20.94 5.25 5.06
CA LYS A 269 -19.96 6.26 4.62
C LYS A 269 -18.52 5.83 4.87
N MET A 270 -18.26 5.17 6.00
CA MET A 270 -16.95 4.58 6.31
C MET A 270 -16.56 3.48 5.32
N VAL A 271 -17.46 2.53 5.03
CA VAL A 271 -17.17 1.44 4.09
C VAL A 271 -17.04 1.98 2.66
N TYR A 272 -17.80 3.02 2.31
CA TYR A 272 -17.60 3.74 1.04
C TYR A 272 -16.20 4.38 0.97
N TRP A 273 -15.76 5.08 2.03
CA TRP A 273 -14.40 5.63 2.08
C TRP A 273 -13.33 4.56 1.94
N MET A 274 -13.50 3.41 2.61
CA MET A 274 -12.61 2.26 2.47
C MET A 274 -12.46 1.81 1.00
N ALA A 275 -13.54 1.77 0.24
CA ALA A 275 -13.49 1.42 -1.17
C ALA A 275 -12.79 2.47 -2.03
N ILE A 276 -13.03 3.76 -1.76
CA ILE A 276 -12.31 4.85 -2.45
C ILE A 276 -10.82 4.78 -2.17
N MET A 277 -10.41 4.51 -0.92
CA MET A 277 -9.00 4.35 -0.57
C MET A 277 -8.36 3.22 -1.38
N PHE A 278 -8.92 2.01 -1.35
CA PHE A 278 -8.33 0.85 -2.03
C PHE A 278 -8.36 0.98 -3.56
N ASP A 279 -9.46 1.47 -4.14
CA ASP A 279 -9.55 1.69 -5.58
C ASP A 279 -8.58 2.78 -6.06
N THR A 280 -8.40 3.87 -5.29
CA THR A 280 -7.44 4.94 -5.65
C THR A 280 -6.00 4.44 -5.64
N LEU A 281 -5.60 3.68 -4.62
CA LEU A 281 -4.28 3.05 -4.56
C LEU A 281 -4.09 2.08 -5.73
N SER A 282 -5.09 1.22 -5.99
CA SER A 282 -5.05 0.26 -7.10
C SER A 282 -4.95 0.96 -8.45
N ALA A 283 -5.69 2.05 -8.64
CA ALA A 283 -5.79 2.79 -9.88
C ALA A 283 -4.45 3.45 -10.24
N ALA A 284 -3.82 4.11 -9.27
CA ALA A 284 -2.51 4.73 -9.46
C ALA A 284 -1.42 3.71 -9.79
N ILE A 285 -1.41 2.57 -9.09
CA ILE A 285 -0.42 1.50 -9.29
C ILE A 285 -0.58 0.81 -10.65
N ALA A 286 -1.82 0.65 -11.13
CA ALA A 286 -2.13 0.00 -12.40
C ALA A 286 -2.31 0.99 -13.56
N GLU A 287 -1.98 2.27 -13.34
CA GLU A 287 -2.08 3.35 -14.33
C GLU A 287 -3.46 3.43 -15.02
N ARG A 288 -4.52 3.15 -14.26
CA ARG A 288 -5.90 3.22 -14.74
C ARG A 288 -6.67 4.36 -14.08
N PRO A 289 -7.73 4.88 -14.70
CA PRO A 289 -8.64 5.78 -14.02
C PRO A 289 -9.28 5.12 -12.79
N PRO A 290 -9.56 5.87 -11.72
CA PRO A 290 -10.33 5.37 -10.59
C PRO A 290 -11.77 5.03 -11.02
N THR A 291 -12.36 4.04 -10.37
CA THR A 291 -13.73 3.57 -10.65
C THR A 291 -14.77 4.65 -10.37
N VAL A 292 -14.55 5.43 -9.31
CA VAL A 292 -15.38 6.59 -8.95
C VAL A 292 -14.56 7.85 -9.21
N SER A 293 -15.08 8.72 -10.08
CA SER A 293 -14.47 10.00 -10.45
C SER A 293 -14.38 10.96 -9.26
N ASP A 294 -13.63 12.06 -9.37
CA ASP A 294 -13.58 13.07 -8.31
C ASP A 294 -14.91 13.79 -8.14
N GLU A 295 -15.64 13.99 -9.24
CA GLU A 295 -16.97 14.57 -9.29
C GLU A 295 -17.99 13.69 -8.56
N ASP A 296 -17.97 12.38 -8.83
CA ASP A 296 -18.88 11.40 -8.22
C ASP A 296 -18.48 11.05 -6.76
N SER A 297 -17.24 11.35 -6.38
CA SER A 297 -16.75 11.17 -5.02
C SER A 297 -17.16 12.29 -4.07
N LYS A 298 -17.88 13.32 -4.52
CA LYS A 298 -18.31 14.43 -3.65
C LYS A 298 -19.57 14.09 -2.84
N GLU A 299 -19.75 14.78 -1.71
CA GLU A 299 -21.04 14.75 -1.00
C GLU A 299 -21.95 15.85 -1.57
N ASN A 300 -23.00 15.45 -2.30
CA ASN A 300 -23.96 16.36 -2.93
C ASN A 300 -24.73 17.28 -1.94
N GLY A 301 -24.62 17.04 -0.64
CA GLY A 301 -25.34 17.78 0.40
C GLY A 301 -24.83 19.19 0.69
N MET A 302 -23.60 19.54 0.27
CA MET A 302 -22.98 20.82 0.61
C MET A 302 -23.18 21.93 -0.43
N GLN A 303 -23.56 21.58 -1.67
CA GLN A 303 -23.85 22.57 -2.72
C GLN A 303 -25.07 23.44 -2.39
N LEU A 304 -26.03 22.94 -1.59
CA LEU A 304 -27.24 23.69 -1.21
C LEU A 304 -27.02 24.70 -0.08
N ALA A 305 -25.93 24.61 0.69
CA ALA A 305 -25.63 25.60 1.75
C ALA A 305 -24.86 26.81 1.22
N VAL A 306 -24.10 26.66 0.13
CA VAL A 306 -23.30 27.74 -0.48
C VAL A 306 -24.08 28.51 -1.53
N ALA A 307 -25.08 27.90 -2.17
CA ALA A 307 -25.94 28.56 -3.16
C ALA A 307 -26.81 29.71 -2.60
N GLY A 308 -26.81 29.94 -1.28
CA GLY A 308 -27.53 31.04 -0.64
C GLY A 308 -26.82 32.39 -0.67
N THR A 309 -25.53 32.44 -1.02
CA THR A 309 -24.75 33.69 -1.02
C THR A 309 -23.64 33.61 -2.06
N HIS A 310 -23.67 34.52 -3.04
CA HIS A 310 -22.77 34.67 -4.20
C HIS A 310 -23.17 33.94 -5.49
N GLU A 311 -24.21 34.48 -6.12
CA GLU A 311 -24.20 34.60 -7.59
C GLU A 311 -23.07 35.58 -7.98
N TYR A 312 -22.39 35.27 -9.09
CA TYR A 312 -21.23 35.91 -9.72
C TYR A 312 -19.83 35.35 -9.34
N PHE A 313 -19.24 34.63 -10.31
CA PHE A 313 -17.86 34.12 -10.41
C PHE A 313 -17.48 32.87 -9.61
N SER A 314 -18.08 31.72 -9.93
CA SER A 314 -17.53 30.40 -9.58
C SER A 314 -17.03 29.67 -10.85
N SER A 315 -15.96 30.19 -11.45
CA SER A 315 -15.24 29.54 -12.54
C SER A 315 -14.30 28.46 -12.00
N ILE A 316 -14.61 27.19 -12.28
CA ILE A 316 -13.71 26.03 -12.54
C ILE A 316 -12.73 25.59 -11.42
N SER A 317 -12.32 26.43 -10.47
CA SER A 317 -11.27 26.13 -9.47
C SER A 317 -11.78 25.60 -8.13
N ASP A 318 -13.05 25.82 -7.79
CA ASP A 318 -13.58 25.45 -6.46
C ASP A 318 -13.96 23.95 -6.38
N ASP A 319 -14.07 23.29 -7.54
CA ASP A 319 -14.62 21.95 -7.68
C ASP A 319 -13.55 20.83 -7.51
N GLU A 320 -12.27 21.11 -7.76
CA GLU A 320 -11.15 20.15 -7.60
C GLU A 320 -10.52 20.19 -6.19
N ARG A 321 -10.76 21.27 -5.43
CA ARG A 321 -10.22 21.49 -4.08
C ARG A 321 -11.00 20.81 -2.95
N TRP A 322 -12.07 20.08 -3.27
CA TRP A 322 -12.88 19.37 -2.26
C TRP A 322 -12.05 18.38 -1.46
N ASN A 323 -11.24 17.56 -2.14
CA ASN A 323 -10.40 16.56 -1.49
C ASN A 323 -9.37 17.24 -0.57
N ASP A 324 -8.72 18.30 -1.06
CA ASP A 324 -7.72 19.03 -0.28
C ASP A 324 -8.34 19.68 0.96
N ARG A 325 -9.49 20.36 0.85
CA ARG A 325 -10.17 21.01 1.98
C ARG A 325 -10.65 20.03 3.06
N ASN A 326 -11.06 18.81 2.67
CA ASN A 326 -11.62 17.84 3.61
C ASN A 326 -10.58 16.86 4.17
N ILE A 327 -9.42 16.72 3.52
CA ILE A 327 -8.33 15.83 3.95
C ILE A 327 -7.22 16.62 4.65
N ILE A 328 -6.82 17.77 4.11
CA ILE A 328 -5.81 18.66 4.70
C ILE A 328 -6.52 19.52 5.75
N LYS A 329 -6.58 19.00 6.98
CA LYS A 329 -7.27 19.64 8.11
C LYS A 329 -6.36 20.46 9.02
N ARG A 330 -5.05 20.21 8.99
CA ARG A 330 -4.10 20.82 9.93
C ARG A 330 -3.48 22.07 9.36
N ASP A 331 -3.34 23.08 10.22
CA ASP A 331 -2.59 24.28 9.91
C ASP A 331 -1.10 23.93 9.78
N PRO A 332 -0.46 24.13 8.61
CA PRO A 332 0.96 23.86 8.41
C PRO A 332 1.88 24.74 9.27
N ASN A 333 1.35 25.81 9.90
CA ASN A 333 2.10 26.65 10.83
C ASN A 333 2.26 26.03 12.22
N LEU A 334 1.55 24.94 12.52
CA LEU A 334 1.75 24.21 13.77
C LEU A 334 3.04 23.40 13.70
N ALA A 335 3.82 23.43 14.78
CA ALA A 335 5.03 22.62 14.88
C ALA A 335 4.70 21.11 14.66
N PRO A 336 5.52 20.39 13.89
CA PRO A 336 5.34 18.96 13.70
C PRO A 336 5.55 18.21 15.02
N LEU A 337 4.84 17.09 15.20
CA LEU A 337 5.03 16.23 16.36
C LEU A 337 6.43 15.58 16.32
N ARG A 338 7.09 15.49 17.46
CA ARG A 338 8.42 14.86 17.64
C ARG A 338 8.41 13.94 18.86
N LEU A 339 9.28 12.93 18.87
CA LEU A 339 9.55 12.12 20.06
C LEU A 339 10.47 12.85 21.06
N PRO A 340 10.36 12.59 22.38
CA PRO A 340 9.38 11.71 23.02
C PRO A 340 7.99 12.35 23.15
N CYS A 341 6.93 11.58 22.87
CA CYS A 341 5.54 11.98 23.07
C CYS A 341 4.68 10.77 23.49
N SER A 342 3.40 10.99 23.82
CA SER A 342 2.50 9.89 24.22
C SER A 342 2.09 9.00 23.05
N GLU A 343 1.74 7.74 23.31
CA GLU A 343 1.25 6.81 22.29
C GLU A 343 -0.02 7.34 21.60
N GLU A 344 -0.90 8.00 22.35
CA GLU A 344 -2.13 8.59 21.82
C GLU A 344 -1.83 9.73 20.84
N ALA A 345 -0.79 10.53 21.10
CA ALA A 345 -0.36 11.61 20.21
C ALA A 345 0.14 11.03 18.87
N ILE A 346 0.98 10.00 18.92
CA ILE A 346 1.46 9.30 17.70
C ILE A 346 0.30 8.67 16.95
N SER A 347 -0.58 7.96 17.68
CA SER A 347 -1.77 7.32 17.10
C SER A 347 -2.64 8.32 16.35
N LYS A 348 -2.84 9.52 16.92
CA LYS A 348 -3.61 10.59 16.28
C LYS A 348 -2.94 11.07 15.00
N GLU A 349 -1.63 11.28 14.99
CA GLU A 349 -0.92 11.69 13.77
C GLU A 349 -1.02 10.63 12.66
N LEU A 350 -0.86 9.35 13.00
CA LEU A 350 -0.96 8.28 12.02
C LEU A 350 -2.40 8.20 11.44
N ILE A 351 -3.42 8.42 12.25
CA ILE A 351 -4.83 8.49 11.82
C ILE A 351 -5.05 9.68 10.87
N ASP A 352 -4.49 10.85 11.19
CA ASP A 352 -4.64 12.07 10.39
C ASP A 352 -3.81 12.02 9.08
N ALA A 353 -2.68 11.30 9.08
CA ALA A 353 -1.83 11.10 7.91
C ALA A 353 -2.42 10.12 6.87
N ALA A 354 -3.20 9.12 7.33
CA ALA A 354 -3.76 8.09 6.45
C ALA A 354 -4.55 8.62 5.23
N PRO A 355 -5.47 9.60 5.35
CA PRO A 355 -6.17 10.15 4.18
C PRO A 355 -5.27 11.00 3.28
N VAL A 356 -4.22 11.63 3.80
CA VAL A 356 -3.26 12.44 3.02
C VAL A 356 -2.45 11.54 2.07
N LYS A 357 -2.09 10.34 2.53
CA LYS A 357 -1.51 9.30 1.66
C LYS A 357 -2.43 8.97 0.49
N VAL A 358 -3.73 8.77 0.75
CA VAL A 358 -4.71 8.46 -0.31
C VAL A 358 -4.85 9.64 -1.27
N LEU A 359 -4.81 10.87 -0.76
CA LEU A 359 -4.85 12.09 -1.56
C LEU A 359 -3.68 12.16 -2.56
N LEU A 360 -2.46 11.80 -2.15
CA LEU A 360 -1.31 11.78 -3.06
C LEU A 360 -1.53 10.79 -4.22
N PHE A 361 -1.96 9.57 -3.93
CA PHE A 361 -2.35 8.60 -4.97
C PHE A 361 -3.46 9.15 -5.87
N ARG A 362 -4.40 9.90 -5.32
CA ARG A 362 -5.45 10.56 -6.11
C ARG A 362 -4.88 11.58 -7.10
N LYS A 363 -3.96 12.44 -6.66
CA LYS A 363 -3.26 13.40 -7.53
C LYS A 363 -2.48 12.69 -8.64
N ILE A 364 -1.86 11.54 -8.35
CA ILE A 364 -1.19 10.69 -9.35
C ILE A 364 -2.19 10.21 -10.42
N THR A 365 -3.33 9.64 -10.02
CA THR A 365 -4.35 9.19 -11.00
C THR A 365 -4.87 10.31 -11.88
N ARG A 366 -4.91 11.55 -11.35
CA ARG A 366 -5.28 12.73 -12.12
C ARG A 366 -4.22 13.06 -13.18
N MET A 367 -2.94 13.06 -12.82
CA MET A 367 -1.84 13.27 -13.77
C MET A 367 -1.85 12.20 -14.89
N GLN A 368 -1.97 10.92 -14.53
CA GLN A 368 -2.08 9.80 -15.48
C GLN A 368 -3.32 9.94 -16.40
N SER A 369 -4.46 10.37 -15.86
CA SER A 369 -5.69 10.58 -16.64
C SER A 369 -5.58 11.77 -17.59
N LEU A 370 -4.90 12.85 -17.20
CA LEU A 370 -4.67 14.00 -18.07
C LEU A 370 -3.70 13.66 -19.22
N SER A 371 -2.63 12.93 -18.90
CA SER A 371 -1.68 12.41 -19.90
C SER A 371 -2.38 11.55 -20.96
N SER A 372 -3.11 10.52 -20.53
CA SER A 372 -3.79 9.58 -21.44
C SER A 372 -4.88 10.23 -22.30
N ARG A 373 -5.44 11.36 -21.87
CA ARG A 373 -6.47 12.12 -22.62
C ARG A 373 -5.87 13.20 -23.54
N GLY A 374 -4.55 13.39 -23.53
CA GLY A 374 -3.91 14.47 -24.28
C GLY A 374 -4.40 15.85 -23.82
N ALA A 375 -4.52 16.05 -22.51
CA ALA A 375 -4.90 17.34 -21.95
C ALA A 375 -3.87 18.43 -22.29
N ASN A 376 -4.28 19.71 -22.18
CA ASN A 376 -3.37 20.82 -22.43
C ASN A 376 -2.29 20.92 -21.35
N GLN A 377 -1.14 21.50 -21.70
CA GLN A 377 0.02 21.63 -20.82
C GLN A 377 -0.28 22.40 -19.53
N SER A 378 -1.21 23.37 -19.55
CA SER A 378 -1.61 24.12 -18.35
C SER A 378 -2.28 23.22 -17.32
N ALA A 379 -3.21 22.37 -17.74
CA ALA A 379 -3.92 21.45 -16.86
C ALA A 379 -2.96 20.37 -16.30
N VAL A 380 -2.00 19.93 -17.11
CA VAL A 380 -0.94 19.01 -16.65
C VAL A 380 -0.07 19.67 -15.58
N GLU A 381 0.39 20.90 -15.80
CA GLU A 381 1.18 21.63 -14.79
C GLU A 381 0.39 21.90 -13.51
N ASP A 382 -0.88 22.27 -13.61
CA ASP A 382 -1.74 22.45 -12.43
C ASP A 382 -1.81 21.15 -11.60
N ALA A 383 -1.98 20.01 -12.26
CA ALA A 383 -2.00 18.70 -11.60
C ALA A 383 -0.64 18.34 -10.96
N ILE A 384 0.48 18.66 -11.62
CA ILE A 384 1.83 18.50 -11.05
C ILE A 384 1.99 19.35 -9.79
N GLN A 385 1.60 20.62 -9.85
CA GLN A 385 1.72 21.54 -8.71
C GLN A 385 0.87 21.10 -7.53
N GLU A 386 -0.34 20.59 -7.78
CA GLU A 386 -1.18 20.01 -6.73
C GLU A 386 -0.56 18.77 -6.08
N GLY A 387 0.00 17.85 -6.86
CA GLY A 387 0.71 16.68 -6.34
C GLY A 387 1.90 17.07 -5.45
N LEU A 388 2.73 17.98 -5.94
CA LEU A 388 3.87 18.52 -5.20
C LEU A 388 3.44 19.29 -3.94
N ALA A 389 2.27 19.94 -3.94
CA ALA A 389 1.74 20.61 -2.76
C ALA A 389 1.35 19.61 -1.65
N VAL A 390 0.73 18.48 -2.01
CA VAL A 390 0.41 17.40 -1.07
C VAL A 390 1.69 16.80 -0.48
N TYR A 391 2.71 16.58 -1.32
CA TYR A 391 4.03 16.12 -0.86
C TYR A 391 4.66 17.09 0.15
N ARG A 392 4.75 18.39 -0.17
CA ARG A 392 5.29 19.41 0.75
C ARG A 392 4.51 19.49 2.07
N TYR A 393 3.18 19.37 2.02
CA TYR A 393 2.37 19.37 3.23
C TYR A 393 2.71 18.18 4.13
N TRP A 394 2.91 16.98 3.57
CA TRP A 394 3.34 15.82 4.33
C TRP A 394 4.72 16.02 4.95
N ASP A 395 5.67 16.55 4.18
CA ASP A 395 7.05 16.78 4.62
C ASP A 395 7.13 17.73 5.81
N VAL A 396 6.34 18.79 5.81
CA VAL A 396 6.31 19.74 6.92
C VAL A 396 5.55 19.19 8.12
N THR A 397 4.49 18.40 7.90
CA THR A 397 3.53 18.05 8.95
C THR A 397 3.81 16.70 9.62
N TYR A 398 4.07 15.67 8.82
CA TYR A 398 4.11 14.27 9.27
C TYR A 398 5.48 13.63 9.15
N LEU A 399 6.29 14.00 8.15
CA LEU A 399 7.61 13.38 7.96
C LEU A 399 8.48 13.35 9.23
N PRO A 400 8.55 14.39 10.09
CA PRO A 400 9.37 14.35 11.29
C PRO A 400 8.98 13.24 12.27
N ILE A 401 7.68 13.01 12.53
CA ILE A 401 7.25 11.92 13.42
C ILE A 401 7.49 10.55 12.78
N PHE A 402 7.32 10.41 11.47
CA PHE A 402 7.61 9.16 10.77
C PHE A 402 9.11 8.81 10.79
N GLN A 403 9.98 9.82 10.66
CA GLN A 403 11.44 9.66 10.82
C GLN A 403 11.81 9.26 12.25
N ASP A 404 11.24 9.95 13.25
CA ASP A 404 11.45 9.60 14.66
C ASP A 404 10.97 8.16 14.93
N CYS A 405 9.82 7.73 14.37
CA CYS A 405 9.34 6.36 14.48
C CYS A 405 10.31 5.36 13.84
N LEU A 406 10.86 5.66 12.67
CA LEU A 406 11.80 4.80 11.98
C LEU A 406 13.10 4.62 12.77
N GLN A 407 13.65 5.71 13.29
CA GLN A 407 14.88 5.70 14.10
C GLN A 407 14.70 4.97 15.43
N ASN A 408 13.49 4.97 15.98
CA ASN A 408 13.16 4.38 17.28
C ASN A 408 12.31 3.10 17.14
N HIS A 409 12.28 2.44 15.97
CA HIS A 409 11.34 1.35 15.66
C HIS A 409 11.19 0.32 16.79
N ASN A 410 12.32 -0.17 17.30
CA ASN A 410 12.38 -1.24 18.30
C ASN A 410 11.86 -0.84 19.70
N THR A 411 11.76 0.46 19.99
CA THR A 411 11.27 0.97 21.28
C THR A 411 9.80 1.37 21.25
N LEU A 412 9.20 1.42 20.05
CA LEU A 412 7.80 1.78 19.88
C LEU A 412 6.86 0.65 20.31
N PRO A 413 5.63 0.96 20.76
CA PRO A 413 4.60 -0.04 20.98
C PRO A 413 4.31 -0.85 19.70
N PRO A 414 4.05 -2.18 19.80
CA PRO A 414 3.75 -3.03 18.65
C PRO A 414 2.67 -2.49 17.71
N LYS A 415 1.62 -1.87 18.30
CA LYS A 415 0.54 -1.23 17.57
C LYS A 415 1.05 -0.11 16.66
N ILE A 416 1.88 0.80 17.20
CA ILE A 416 2.46 1.90 16.42
C ILE A 416 3.34 1.34 15.30
N GLN A 417 4.19 0.35 15.60
CA GLN A 417 5.02 -0.30 14.59
C GLN A 417 4.17 -0.85 13.42
N SER A 418 3.10 -1.59 13.72
CA SER A 418 2.19 -2.15 12.71
C SER A 418 1.44 -1.10 11.88
N TRP A 419 1.26 0.12 12.40
CA TRP A 419 0.52 1.17 11.73
C TRP A 419 1.40 2.04 10.84
N TYR A 420 2.54 2.49 11.35
CA TYR A 420 3.36 3.46 10.62
C TYR A 420 4.11 2.80 9.46
N VAL A 421 4.56 1.54 9.62
CA VAL A 421 5.33 0.82 8.58
C VAL A 421 4.57 0.78 7.25
N PRO A 422 3.32 0.31 7.19
CA PRO A 422 2.61 0.28 5.93
C PRO A 422 2.14 1.66 5.46
N LEU A 423 1.78 2.57 6.37
CA LEU A 423 1.48 3.96 5.98
C LEU A 423 2.65 4.61 5.26
N LEU A 424 3.85 4.49 5.82
CA LEU A 424 5.07 5.04 5.24
C LEU A 424 5.45 4.31 3.96
N GLY A 425 5.39 2.97 3.93
CA GLY A 425 5.73 2.20 2.73
C GLY A 425 4.83 2.53 1.53
N HIS A 426 3.53 2.74 1.79
CA HIS A 426 2.58 3.15 0.76
C HIS A 426 2.80 4.60 0.32
N TRP A 427 3.09 5.51 1.26
CA TRP A 427 3.45 6.90 0.95
C TRP A 427 4.69 6.97 0.06
N LEU A 428 5.75 6.25 0.42
CA LEU A 428 7.00 6.23 -0.33
C LEU A 428 6.84 5.64 -1.73
N LEU A 429 5.99 4.62 -1.90
CA LEU A 429 5.63 4.13 -3.24
C LEU A 429 4.95 5.23 -4.06
N ALA A 430 3.98 5.95 -3.48
CA ALA A 430 3.32 7.07 -4.17
C ALA A 430 4.31 8.17 -4.57
N VAL A 431 5.28 8.49 -3.71
CA VAL A 431 6.34 9.47 -4.02
C VAL A 431 7.16 9.03 -5.24
N MET A 432 7.57 7.76 -5.30
CA MET A 432 8.32 7.24 -6.45
C MET A 432 7.46 7.24 -7.73
N ILE A 433 6.20 6.76 -7.68
CA ILE A 433 5.29 6.78 -8.83
C ILE A 433 5.05 8.22 -9.31
N MET A 434 4.87 9.18 -8.39
CA MET A 434 4.70 10.59 -8.75
C MET A 434 5.95 11.14 -9.44
N ALA A 435 7.14 10.86 -8.92
CA ALA A 435 8.39 11.30 -9.54
C ALA A 435 8.54 10.74 -10.96
N ASP A 436 8.29 9.45 -11.15
CA ASP A 436 8.34 8.79 -12.47
C ASP A 436 7.27 9.34 -13.41
N CYS A 437 6.06 9.61 -12.91
CA CYS A 437 4.98 10.22 -13.69
C CYS A 437 5.33 11.64 -14.16
N ILE A 438 5.90 12.49 -13.29
CA ILE A 438 6.33 13.85 -13.67
C ILE A 438 7.46 13.78 -14.69
N LYS A 439 8.45 12.91 -14.48
CA LYS A 439 9.55 12.70 -15.42
C LYS A 439 9.05 12.30 -16.80
N LEU A 440 8.12 11.36 -16.87
CA LEU A 440 7.51 10.91 -18.13
C LEU A 440 6.71 12.03 -18.82
N LEU A 441 5.97 12.85 -18.07
CA LEU A 441 5.26 14.01 -18.61
C LEU A 441 6.22 15.04 -19.23
N ASP A 442 7.37 15.27 -18.59
CA ASP A 442 8.43 16.16 -19.06
C ASP A 442 9.10 15.62 -20.33
N GLU A 443 9.50 14.35 -20.33
CA GLU A 443 10.12 13.67 -21.48
C GLU A 443 9.19 13.60 -22.71
N GLN A 444 7.88 13.45 -22.48
CA GLN A 444 6.87 13.43 -23.54
C GLN A 444 6.41 14.83 -23.99
N HIS A 445 6.99 15.90 -23.45
CA HIS A 445 6.65 17.30 -23.77
C HIS A 445 5.17 17.63 -23.51
N GLN A 446 4.53 16.91 -22.58
CA GLN A 446 3.14 17.10 -22.16
C GLN A 446 3.02 18.14 -21.05
N SER A 447 4.10 18.41 -20.34
CA SER A 447 4.22 19.47 -19.35
C SER A 447 4.68 20.80 -19.99
N SER A 448 4.72 21.87 -19.21
CA SER A 448 5.18 23.18 -19.71
C SER A 448 6.71 23.17 -19.90
N PRO A 449 7.25 23.50 -21.09
CA PRO A 449 8.70 23.47 -21.35
C PRO A 449 9.55 24.26 -20.35
N LEU A 450 9.12 25.49 -20.01
CA LEU A 450 9.83 26.34 -19.03
C LEU A 450 9.88 25.69 -17.64
N ARG A 451 8.82 24.98 -17.24
CA ARG A 451 8.74 24.34 -15.92
C ARG A 451 9.52 23.03 -15.89
N ALA A 452 9.51 22.28 -17.00
CA ALA A 452 10.34 21.09 -17.17
C ALA A 452 11.83 21.46 -17.12
N GLU A 453 12.25 22.55 -17.75
CA GLU A 453 13.62 23.08 -17.68
C GLU A 453 13.99 23.47 -16.25
N GLU A 454 13.13 24.23 -15.54
CA GLU A 454 13.35 24.55 -14.11
C GLU A 454 13.52 23.29 -13.25
N ARG A 455 12.68 22.26 -13.47
CA ARG A 455 12.77 20.98 -12.75
C ARG A 455 14.06 20.22 -13.07
N ALA A 456 14.51 20.25 -14.32
CA ALA A 456 15.75 19.61 -14.76
C ALA A 456 16.99 20.33 -14.20
N GLU A 457 17.04 21.66 -14.27
CA GLU A 457 18.14 22.47 -13.72
C GLU A 457 18.30 22.29 -12.21
N THR A 458 17.18 22.18 -11.49
CA THR A 458 17.18 21.98 -10.04
C THR A 458 17.37 20.52 -9.62
N GLY A 459 17.27 19.57 -10.55
CA GLY A 459 17.28 18.13 -10.26
C GLY A 459 16.18 17.70 -9.29
N ALA A 460 15.07 18.45 -9.21
CA ALA A 460 14.07 18.29 -8.15
C ALA A 460 13.38 16.91 -8.18
N ILE A 461 13.11 16.39 -9.39
CA ILE A 461 12.42 15.11 -9.58
C ILE A 461 13.34 13.92 -9.28
N ASP A 462 14.59 13.98 -9.71
CA ASP A 462 15.59 12.95 -9.37
C ASP A 462 15.88 12.94 -7.87
N HIS A 463 15.94 14.12 -7.24
CA HIS A 463 16.09 14.23 -5.78
C HIS A 463 14.89 13.63 -5.03
N LEU A 464 13.67 13.89 -5.51
CA LEU A 464 12.44 13.33 -4.94
C LEU A 464 12.44 11.79 -5.02
N ARG A 465 12.76 11.23 -6.19
CA ARG A 465 12.86 9.78 -6.40
C ARG A 465 13.93 9.16 -5.50
N ARG A 466 15.14 9.74 -5.48
CA ARG A 466 16.26 9.25 -4.67
C ARG A 466 15.94 9.26 -3.19
N THR A 467 15.37 10.36 -2.68
CA THR A 467 14.97 10.45 -1.27
C THR A 467 13.92 9.41 -0.90
N GLY A 468 12.96 9.17 -1.80
CA GLY A 468 11.97 8.10 -1.66
C GLY A 468 12.62 6.71 -1.57
N MET A 469 13.51 6.38 -2.51
CA MET A 469 14.23 5.10 -2.54
C MET A 469 15.04 4.84 -1.26
N TRP A 470 15.76 5.85 -0.79
CA TRP A 470 16.58 5.75 0.42
C TRP A 470 15.71 5.49 1.65
N ALA A 471 14.60 6.23 1.78
CA ALA A 471 13.64 6.01 2.85
C ALA A 471 12.97 4.61 2.77
N VAL A 472 12.76 4.05 1.57
CA VAL A 472 12.24 2.68 1.39
C VAL A 472 13.24 1.65 1.91
N SER A 473 14.53 1.79 1.60
CA SER A 473 15.57 0.91 2.14
C SER A 473 15.68 1.04 3.67
N ASP A 474 15.58 2.24 4.23
CA ASP A 474 15.60 2.44 5.69
C ASP A 474 14.37 1.78 6.35
N LEU A 475 13.19 1.89 5.73
CA LEU A 475 11.97 1.20 6.15
C LEU A 475 12.12 -0.33 6.07
N ALA A 476 12.70 -0.85 4.99
CA ALA A 476 12.97 -2.27 4.81
C ALA A 476 13.84 -2.79 5.95
N ARG A 477 14.96 -2.10 6.23
CA ARG A 477 15.90 -2.47 7.29
C ARG A 477 15.26 -2.45 8.68
N ALA A 478 14.47 -1.43 8.98
CA ALA A 478 13.83 -1.28 10.29
C ALA A 478 12.71 -2.31 10.53
N SER A 479 11.88 -2.58 9.52
CA SER A 479 10.65 -3.37 9.68
C SER A 479 10.81 -4.88 9.47
N THR A 480 11.94 -5.30 8.90
CA THR A 480 12.23 -6.72 8.62
C THR A 480 12.42 -7.52 9.91
N PRO A 481 11.86 -8.74 10.02
CA PRO A 481 12.07 -9.61 11.17
C PRO A 481 13.54 -9.82 11.53
N ARG A 482 13.81 -9.88 12.83
CA ARG A 482 15.14 -10.07 13.41
C ARG A 482 15.24 -11.47 14.03
N ASP A 483 16.48 -11.89 14.28
CA ASP A 483 16.75 -13.18 14.94
C ASP A 483 16.65 -13.09 16.47
N ASP A 484 16.67 -11.87 17.03
CA ASP A 484 16.40 -11.60 18.44
C ASP A 484 14.90 -11.38 18.70
N ASP A 485 14.46 -11.48 19.97
CA ASP A 485 13.07 -11.17 20.36
C ASP A 485 12.75 -9.65 20.34
N ILE A 486 13.70 -8.82 19.90
CA ILE A 486 13.55 -7.35 19.84
C ILE A 486 12.67 -7.00 18.63
N GLY A 487 11.69 -6.11 18.84
CA GLY A 487 10.74 -5.72 17.79
C GLY A 487 9.61 -6.73 17.55
N ARG A 488 9.52 -7.78 18.38
CA ARG A 488 8.42 -8.75 18.31
C ARG A 488 7.09 -8.16 18.77
N LEU A 489 6.05 -8.38 17.99
CA LEU A 489 4.70 -7.87 18.24
C LEU A 489 3.91 -8.83 19.15
N THR A 490 4.26 -8.92 20.43
CA THR A 490 3.78 -9.95 21.38
C THR A 490 2.27 -10.10 21.51
N SER A 491 1.49 -9.06 21.20
CA SER A 491 0.02 -9.09 21.22
C SER A 491 -0.62 -9.66 19.94
N TYR A 492 0.15 -9.81 18.86
CA TYR A 492 -0.32 -10.20 17.53
C TYR A 492 -0.32 -11.72 17.35
N HIS A 493 -1.10 -12.18 16.37
CA HIS A 493 -1.15 -13.56 15.94
C HIS A 493 0.27 -14.09 15.62
N PRO A 494 0.63 -15.32 16.04
CA PRO A 494 1.99 -15.84 15.86
C PRO A 494 2.49 -15.86 14.41
N ALA A 495 1.59 -15.88 13.42
CA ALA A 495 1.95 -15.85 11.99
C ALA A 495 2.54 -14.50 11.53
N VAL A 496 2.33 -13.43 12.29
CA VAL A 496 2.71 -12.07 11.90
C VAL A 496 3.47 -11.33 13.01
N ASN A 497 3.77 -11.99 14.13
CA ASN A 497 4.33 -11.31 15.29
C ASN A 497 5.83 -11.04 15.22
N GLU A 498 6.53 -11.57 14.22
CA GLU A 498 8.00 -11.47 14.12
C GLU A 498 8.49 -10.12 13.57
N GLY A 499 7.59 -9.26 13.09
CA GLY A 499 7.93 -7.92 12.66
C GLY A 499 6.76 -7.21 12.00
N ALA A 500 6.74 -5.88 12.10
CA ALA A 500 5.67 -5.05 11.55
C ALA A 500 5.48 -5.21 10.04
N LEU A 501 6.54 -5.55 9.30
CA LEU A 501 6.47 -5.87 7.87
C LEU A 501 5.42 -6.95 7.55
N LEU A 502 5.23 -7.93 8.43
CA LEU A 502 4.33 -9.07 8.19
C LEU A 502 2.84 -8.72 8.42
N THR A 503 2.57 -7.59 9.08
CA THR A 503 1.21 -7.13 9.44
C THR A 503 0.49 -6.36 8.33
N GLU A 504 1.14 -6.11 7.19
CA GLU A 504 0.49 -5.41 6.07
C GLU A 504 -0.65 -6.24 5.45
N PRO A 505 -1.90 -5.73 5.42
CA PRO A 505 -3.02 -6.42 4.77
C PRO A 505 -2.90 -6.50 3.25
N TRP A 506 -2.35 -5.48 2.58
CA TRP A 506 -2.18 -5.44 1.13
C TRP A 506 -0.71 -5.52 0.74
N THR A 507 -0.15 -6.73 0.90
CA THR A 507 1.26 -7.03 0.68
C THR A 507 1.82 -6.50 -0.64
N MET A 508 1.02 -6.52 -1.71
CA MET A 508 1.42 -6.06 -3.05
C MET A 508 1.91 -4.62 -3.09
N VAL A 509 1.39 -3.72 -2.24
CA VAL A 509 1.84 -2.33 -2.20
C VAL A 509 3.28 -2.24 -1.68
N LEU A 510 3.61 -2.99 -0.62
CA LEU A 510 4.99 -3.06 -0.11
C LEU A 510 5.93 -3.82 -1.06
N ILE A 511 5.44 -4.88 -1.73
CA ILE A 511 6.22 -5.58 -2.77
C ILE A 511 6.64 -4.58 -3.84
N ARG A 512 5.71 -3.80 -4.38
CA ARG A 512 6.01 -2.79 -5.41
C ARG A 512 6.93 -1.70 -4.88
N SER A 513 6.78 -1.27 -3.63
CA SER A 513 7.66 -0.29 -2.98
C SER A 513 9.12 -0.78 -2.94
N PHE A 514 9.36 -1.94 -2.33
CA PHE A 514 10.71 -2.50 -2.22
C PHE A 514 11.29 -2.92 -3.58
N ALA A 515 10.47 -3.43 -4.50
CA ALA A 515 10.93 -3.80 -5.83
C ALA A 515 11.35 -2.57 -6.65
N THR A 516 10.61 -1.47 -6.56
CA THR A 516 10.93 -0.21 -7.28
C THR A 516 12.24 0.39 -6.77
N ALA A 517 12.42 0.44 -5.45
CA ALA A 517 13.67 0.89 -4.86
C ALA A 517 14.84 -0.05 -5.17
N GLY A 518 14.64 -1.38 -5.04
CA GLY A 518 15.67 -2.38 -5.31
C GLY A 518 16.19 -2.36 -6.75
N LYS A 519 15.29 -2.29 -7.74
CA LYS A 519 15.67 -2.10 -9.15
C LYS A 519 16.52 -0.84 -9.33
N SER A 520 16.06 0.27 -8.78
CA SER A 520 16.73 1.56 -8.94
C SER A 520 18.11 1.59 -8.27
N PHE A 521 18.29 0.94 -7.11
CA PHE A 521 19.61 0.81 -6.49
C PHE A 521 20.58 -0.04 -7.34
N LEU A 522 20.09 -1.07 -8.03
CA LEU A 522 20.93 -1.85 -8.95
C LEU A 522 21.32 -1.03 -10.18
N ASP A 523 20.38 -0.29 -10.75
CA ASP A 523 20.64 0.58 -11.90
C ASP A 523 21.67 1.67 -11.53
N ASP A 524 21.46 2.39 -10.42
CA ASP A 524 22.40 3.42 -9.93
C ASP A 524 23.79 2.82 -9.62
N ALA A 525 23.85 1.60 -9.05
CA ALA A 525 25.11 0.93 -8.74
C ALA A 525 25.86 0.47 -10.00
N ALA A 526 25.14 0.06 -11.04
CA ALA A 526 25.71 -0.31 -12.33
C ALA A 526 26.27 0.92 -13.06
N GLU A 527 25.55 2.04 -13.02
CA GLU A 527 26.00 3.33 -13.56
C GLU A 527 27.26 3.83 -12.86
N ALA A 528 27.29 3.83 -11.52
CA ALA A 528 28.47 4.20 -10.73
C ALA A 528 29.68 3.29 -11.01
N GLY A 529 29.43 2.01 -11.30
CA GLY A 529 30.47 1.06 -11.70
C GLY A 529 31.18 1.43 -13.00
N ASN A 530 30.49 2.12 -13.91
CA ASN A 530 31.04 2.57 -15.19
C ASN A 530 31.81 3.90 -15.08
N ALA A 531 31.60 4.67 -14.00
CA ALA A 531 32.19 6.01 -13.79
C ALA A 531 33.61 5.99 -13.16
N GLY A 532 34.14 4.82 -12.79
CA GLY A 532 35.52 4.63 -12.31
C GLY A 532 35.69 4.51 -10.78
N LEU A 533 36.94 4.48 -10.29
CA LEU A 533 37.30 4.12 -8.90
C LEU A 533 36.80 5.11 -7.83
N SER A 534 36.43 6.35 -8.18
CA SER A 534 36.04 7.40 -7.24
C SER A 534 34.68 7.16 -6.56
N GLU A 535 33.86 6.24 -7.10
CA GLU A 535 32.49 5.99 -6.61
C GLU A 535 32.33 4.63 -5.92
N TYR A 536 33.43 3.93 -5.62
CA TYR A 536 33.43 2.59 -5.04
C TYR A 536 32.61 2.48 -3.75
N SER A 537 32.82 3.40 -2.80
CA SER A 537 32.08 3.42 -1.53
C SER A 537 30.59 3.70 -1.72
N SER A 538 30.25 4.55 -2.69
CA SER A 538 28.84 4.86 -3.02
C SER A 538 28.16 3.65 -3.65
N ARG A 539 28.84 2.95 -4.56
CA ARG A 539 28.35 1.70 -5.16
C ARG A 539 28.09 0.62 -4.09
N LEU A 540 29.01 0.41 -3.15
CA LEU A 540 28.80 -0.55 -2.06
C LEU A 540 27.60 -0.19 -1.17
N GLU A 541 27.40 1.11 -0.88
CA GLU A 541 26.22 1.57 -0.15
C GLU A 541 24.93 1.25 -0.90
N MET A 542 24.87 1.52 -2.20
CA MET A 542 23.71 1.19 -3.04
C MET A 542 23.41 -0.30 -3.06
N LEU A 543 24.43 -1.16 -3.19
CA LEU A 543 24.26 -2.61 -3.13
C LEU A 543 23.78 -3.08 -1.73
N GLY A 544 24.26 -2.46 -0.65
CA GLY A 544 23.76 -2.71 0.70
C GLY A 544 22.29 -2.33 0.88
N ARG A 545 21.89 -1.16 0.34
CA ARG A 545 20.49 -0.69 0.36
C ARG A 545 19.57 -1.55 -0.52
N CYS A 546 20.08 -2.06 -1.63
CA CYS A 546 19.39 -3.07 -2.43
C CYS A 546 19.17 -4.36 -1.62
N GLU A 547 20.17 -4.82 -0.87
CA GLU A 547 20.05 -6.01 -0.03
C GLU A 547 18.98 -5.85 1.06
N ASP A 548 18.86 -4.67 1.67
CA ASP A 548 17.77 -4.37 2.61
C ASP A 548 16.39 -4.60 1.94
N CYS A 549 16.22 -4.14 0.70
CA CYS A 549 14.98 -4.32 -0.07
C CYS A 549 14.73 -5.81 -0.42
N VAL A 550 15.77 -6.51 -0.88
CA VAL A 550 15.72 -7.96 -1.18
C VAL A 550 15.32 -8.75 0.06
N LYS A 551 15.90 -8.43 1.22
CA LYS A 551 15.58 -9.08 2.49
C LYS A 551 14.12 -8.87 2.87
N ALA A 552 13.61 -7.63 2.80
CA ALA A 552 12.20 -7.36 3.08
C ALA A 552 11.25 -8.12 2.12
N LEU A 553 11.54 -8.11 0.81
CA LEU A 553 10.80 -8.89 -0.18
C LEU A 553 10.83 -10.38 0.10
N TRP A 554 11.96 -10.91 0.56
CA TRP A 554 12.08 -12.32 0.90
C TRP A 554 11.17 -12.71 2.09
N TYR A 555 11.11 -11.89 3.14
CA TYR A 555 10.22 -12.15 4.28
C TYR A 555 8.74 -11.99 3.92
N LEU A 556 8.38 -10.99 3.10
CA LEU A 556 7.05 -10.92 2.49
C LEU A 556 6.77 -12.13 1.60
N GLY A 557 7.82 -12.70 1.03
CA GLY A 557 7.84 -13.97 0.32
C GLY A 557 7.35 -15.16 1.13
N ARG A 558 7.21 -15.07 2.46
CA ARG A 558 6.58 -16.12 3.28
C ARG A 558 5.06 -16.24 3.05
N LYS A 559 4.40 -15.16 2.62
CA LYS A 559 2.96 -15.12 2.32
C LYS A 559 2.62 -14.83 0.86
N SER A 560 3.62 -14.44 0.05
CA SER A 560 3.44 -14.04 -1.35
C SER A 560 4.45 -14.74 -2.26
N SER A 561 3.99 -15.52 -3.23
CA SER A 561 4.88 -16.12 -4.22
C SER A 561 5.51 -15.07 -5.14
N ILE A 562 4.76 -14.02 -5.52
CA ILE A 562 5.25 -12.87 -6.28
C ILE A 562 6.44 -12.22 -5.56
N SER A 563 6.30 -11.93 -4.26
CA SER A 563 7.38 -11.32 -3.48
C SER A 563 8.63 -12.20 -3.44
N ARG A 564 8.45 -13.51 -3.33
CA ARG A 564 9.55 -14.49 -3.30
C ARG A 564 10.29 -14.53 -4.64
N GLN A 565 9.55 -14.54 -5.76
CA GLN A 565 10.13 -14.49 -7.11
C GLN A 565 10.89 -13.18 -7.35
N VAL A 566 10.29 -12.04 -7.00
CA VAL A 566 10.94 -10.72 -7.14
C VAL A 566 12.21 -10.64 -6.28
N ALA A 567 12.17 -11.16 -5.05
CA ALA A 567 13.36 -11.25 -4.20
C ALA A 567 14.47 -12.08 -4.85
N GLY A 568 14.15 -13.23 -5.45
CA GLY A 568 15.10 -14.09 -6.15
C GLY A 568 15.75 -13.40 -7.36
N ILE A 569 14.95 -12.73 -8.20
CA ILE A 569 15.44 -12.00 -9.39
C ILE A 569 16.38 -10.86 -8.96
N LEU A 570 15.97 -10.03 -7.98
CA LEU A 570 16.80 -8.93 -7.49
C LEU A 570 18.06 -9.43 -6.78
N ARG A 571 17.98 -10.58 -6.08
CA ARG A 571 19.15 -11.21 -5.45
C ARG A 571 20.17 -11.63 -6.49
N ALA A 572 19.74 -12.27 -7.59
CA ALA A 572 20.63 -12.66 -8.68
C ALA A 572 21.34 -11.44 -9.29
N GLY A 573 20.59 -10.36 -9.56
CA GLY A 573 21.18 -9.10 -10.05
C GLY A 573 22.17 -8.48 -9.06
N LEU A 574 21.85 -8.50 -7.76
CA LEU A 574 22.73 -8.02 -6.69
C LEU A 574 24.05 -8.81 -6.61
N ASP A 575 23.98 -10.14 -6.68
CA ASP A 575 25.15 -11.01 -6.58
C ASP A 575 26.04 -10.89 -7.85
N ALA A 576 25.43 -10.67 -9.03
CA ALA A 576 26.16 -10.34 -10.26
C ALA A 576 26.93 -9.01 -10.14
N GLU A 577 26.28 -7.96 -9.64
CA GLU A 577 26.94 -6.65 -9.43
C GLU A 577 28.06 -6.74 -8.38
N ARG A 578 27.86 -7.49 -7.28
CA ARG A 578 28.92 -7.74 -6.28
C ARG A 578 30.13 -8.45 -6.88
N SER A 579 29.91 -9.42 -7.75
CA SER A 579 30.99 -10.15 -8.42
C SER A 579 31.87 -9.24 -9.27
N LYS A 580 31.28 -8.23 -9.93
CA LYS A 580 32.04 -7.20 -10.66
C LYS A 580 32.92 -6.35 -9.75
N VAL A 581 32.43 -6.04 -8.54
CA VAL A 581 33.20 -5.29 -7.53
C VAL A 581 34.42 -6.09 -7.07
N PHE A 582 34.27 -7.39 -6.79
CA PHE A 582 35.40 -8.25 -6.40
C PHE A 582 36.45 -8.42 -7.51
N ASN A 583 36.03 -8.50 -8.78
CA ASN A 583 36.96 -8.58 -9.91
C ASN A 583 37.77 -7.29 -10.10
N LEU A 584 37.22 -6.13 -9.74
CA LEU A 584 37.95 -4.85 -9.72
C LEU A 584 39.01 -4.81 -8.62
N GLU A 585 38.77 -5.43 -7.46
CA GLU A 585 39.76 -5.55 -6.37
C GLU A 585 40.88 -6.55 -6.70
N GLY A 586 40.58 -7.66 -7.39
CA GLY A 586 41.55 -8.69 -7.77
C GLY A 586 42.46 -8.35 -8.96
N GLY A 587 42.09 -7.33 -9.75
CA GLY A 587 42.80 -6.94 -10.98
C GLY A 587 44.15 -6.22 -10.80
N ALA A 588 44.57 -5.92 -9.56
CA ALA A 588 45.84 -5.24 -9.28
C ALA A 588 47.06 -6.17 -9.13
N ALA A 589 46.96 -7.44 -9.56
CA ALA A 589 48.08 -8.38 -9.58
C ALA A 589 48.14 -9.20 -10.86
N VAL A 590 48.31 -8.55 -12.01
CA VAL A 590 48.84 -9.24 -13.20
C VAL A 590 50.35 -9.27 -13.07
N TYR A 591 50.86 -10.38 -12.54
CA TYR A 591 52.27 -10.75 -12.64
C TYR A 591 52.56 -11.03 -14.13
N ASP A 592 53.37 -10.18 -14.78
CA ASP A 592 53.86 -10.40 -16.14
C ASP A 592 54.98 -11.46 -16.11
N PRO A 593 54.79 -12.69 -16.65
CA PRO A 593 55.79 -13.74 -16.60
C PRO A 593 56.73 -13.72 -17.83
N LEU A 594 56.95 -12.57 -18.50
CA LEU A 594 57.83 -12.51 -19.68
C LEU A 594 58.89 -11.39 -19.69
N ALA A 595 59.14 -10.71 -18.58
CA ALA A 595 60.27 -9.78 -18.48
C ALA A 595 61.49 -10.44 -17.81
N THR A 596 62.25 -11.26 -18.56
CA THR A 596 63.72 -11.35 -18.46
C THR A 596 64.22 -12.40 -19.44
N PHE A 597 64.83 -11.97 -20.55
CA PHE A 597 66.04 -12.54 -21.15
C PHE A 597 66.29 -11.85 -22.51
N SER A 598 67.17 -10.83 -22.54
CA SER A 598 68.08 -10.64 -23.67
C SER A 598 69.20 -9.64 -23.38
N SER A 599 70.43 -10.14 -23.52
CA SER A 599 71.72 -9.47 -23.77
C SER A 599 72.29 -8.59 -22.64
N VAL A 600 73.57 -8.69 -22.28
CA VAL A 600 74.73 -8.42 -23.17
C VAL A 600 75.94 -9.31 -22.84
N VAL A 601 76.57 -9.80 -23.93
CA VAL A 601 77.89 -10.44 -24.02
C VAL A 601 78.98 -9.39 -24.31
N GLY A 602 80.19 -9.63 -23.81
CA GLY A 602 81.47 -9.04 -24.26
C GLY A 602 82.16 -8.26 -23.13
N PHE A 603 83.40 -8.52 -22.72
CA PHE A 603 84.56 -9.16 -23.34
C PHE A 603 85.46 -9.80 -22.27
#